data_AF-A0A228HKF1-F1
#
_entry.id   AF-A0A228HKF1-F1
#
_cell.length_a   1.000
_cell.length_b   1.000
_cell.length_c   1.000
_cell.angle_alpha   90.00
_cell.angle_beta   90.00
_cell.angle_gamma   90.00
#
_symmetry.space_group_name_H-M   'P 1'
#
loop_
_entity.id
_entity.type
_entity.pdbx_description
1 polymer ?
#
loop_
_entity_poly.entity_id
_entity_poly.type
_entity_poly.pdbx_seq_one_letter_code
_entity_poly.pdbx_strand_id
1 'polypeptide(L)'
;MKTPDACTGLPDIREAIDRLDADIIDALGRRMQYVKAASRFKPDEASIAAPERVAAMLPDRRRWAEQAGLDADYVETLFAQLIAWYIAQQTRYWRQQRGLA
;
A
#
# COMPACT_ATOMS: atom_id res chain seq x y z
N MET A 1 -3.14 -18.02 -14.26
CA MET A 1 -1.72 -18.40 -14.16
C MET A 1 -1.60 -19.84 -13.71
N LYS A 2 -0.59 -20.58 -14.18
CA LYS A 2 -0.26 -21.93 -13.67
C LYS A 2 0.26 -21.83 -12.23
N THR A 3 0.22 -22.92 -11.46
CA THR A 3 0.97 -22.97 -10.20
C THR A 3 2.47 -22.94 -10.50
N PRO A 4 3.33 -22.47 -9.56
CA PRO A 4 4.77 -22.41 -9.78
C PRO A 4 5.35 -23.75 -10.27
N ASP A 5 4.97 -24.87 -9.65
CA ASP A 5 5.46 -26.22 -10.03
C ASP A 5 4.93 -26.74 -11.37
N ALA A 6 3.85 -26.14 -11.91
CA ALA A 6 3.26 -26.51 -13.19
C ALA A 6 3.79 -25.65 -14.35
N CYS A 7 4.63 -24.64 -14.08
CA CYS A 7 5.25 -23.83 -15.10
C CYS A 7 6.30 -24.64 -15.88
N THR A 8 6.20 -24.61 -17.20
CA THR A 8 7.05 -25.39 -18.12
C THR A 8 8.25 -24.59 -18.65
N GLY A 9 8.31 -23.30 -18.34
CA GLY A 9 9.43 -22.44 -18.71
C GLY A 9 9.24 -21.00 -18.27
N LEU A 10 10.22 -20.16 -18.59
CA LEU A 10 10.22 -18.73 -18.25
C LEU A 10 9.00 -17.95 -18.78
N PRO A 11 8.41 -18.25 -19.95
CA PRO A 11 7.20 -17.56 -20.38
C PRO A 11 6.03 -17.71 -19.40
N ASP A 12 5.78 -18.93 -18.91
CA ASP A 12 4.70 -19.19 -17.94
C ASP A 12 4.93 -18.43 -16.62
N ILE A 13 6.18 -18.40 -16.15
CA ILE A 13 6.56 -17.70 -14.91
C ILE A 13 6.37 -16.19 -15.05
N ARG A 14 6.79 -15.60 -16.17
CA ARG A 14 6.66 -14.16 -16.41
C ARG A 14 5.19 -13.74 -16.50
N GLU A 15 4.37 -14.50 -17.21
CA GLU A 15 2.93 -14.24 -17.27
C GLU A 15 2.29 -14.27 -15.86
N ALA A 16 2.70 -15.22 -15.01
CA ALA A 16 2.21 -15.30 -13.64
C ALA A 16 2.64 -14.08 -12.81
N ILE A 17 3.91 -13.67 -12.88
CA ILE A 17 4.44 -12.50 -12.16
C ILE A 17 3.76 -11.21 -12.66
N ASP A 18 3.69 -10.99 -13.97
CA ASP A 18 3.04 -9.81 -14.56
C ASP A 18 1.59 -9.69 -14.09
N ARG A 19 0.88 -10.83 -13.95
CA ARG A 19 -0.48 -10.83 -13.43
C ARG A 19 -0.54 -10.48 -11.94
N LEU A 20 0.35 -11.02 -11.11
CA LEU A 20 0.41 -10.68 -9.69
C LEU A 20 0.75 -9.19 -9.48
N ASP A 21 1.66 -8.66 -10.30
CA ASP A 21 2.03 -7.24 -10.26
C ASP A 21 0.85 -6.34 -10.65
N ALA A 22 0.08 -6.73 -11.68
CA ALA A 22 -1.16 -6.03 -12.03
C ALA A 22 -2.18 -6.06 -10.88
N ASP A 23 -2.33 -7.20 -10.19
CA ASP A 23 -3.22 -7.33 -9.04
C ASP A 23 -2.75 -6.47 -7.85
N ILE A 24 -1.43 -6.36 -7.62
CA ILE A 24 -0.84 -5.42 -6.64
C ILE A 24 -1.19 -3.98 -7.00
N ILE A 25 -1.00 -3.57 -8.25
CA ILE A 25 -1.30 -2.20 -8.71
C ILE A 25 -2.79 -1.87 -8.55
N ASP A 26 -3.68 -2.80 -8.88
CA ASP A 26 -5.12 -2.62 -8.66
C ASP A 26 -5.45 -2.45 -7.17
N ALA A 27 -4.86 -3.26 -6.29
CA ALA A 27 -5.02 -3.13 -4.85
C ALA A 27 -4.51 -1.77 -4.34
N LEU A 28 -3.40 -1.27 -4.86
CA LEU A 28 -2.89 0.08 -4.56
C LEU A 28 -3.88 1.16 -5.01
N GLY A 29 -4.47 1.02 -6.20
CA GLY A 29 -5.53 1.92 -6.70
C GLY A 29 -6.74 1.97 -5.76
N ARG A 30 -7.27 0.81 -5.37
CA ARG A 30 -8.37 0.70 -4.40
C ARG A 30 -7.99 1.28 -3.04
N ARG A 31 -6.78 1.00 -2.54
CA ARG A 31 -6.25 1.60 -1.30
C ARG A 31 -6.28 3.13 -1.35
N MET A 32 -6.05 3.74 -2.52
CA MET A 32 -6.03 5.20 -2.67
C MET A 32 -7.44 5.78 -2.55
N GLN A 33 -8.44 5.09 -3.08
CA GLN A 33 -9.84 5.47 -2.91
C GLN A 33 -10.22 5.52 -1.43
N TYR A 34 -9.80 4.53 -0.63
CA TYR A 34 -10.03 4.53 0.83
C TYR A 34 -9.29 5.67 1.54
N VAL A 35 -8.03 5.93 1.20
CA VAL A 35 -7.26 7.03 1.80
C VAL A 35 -7.90 8.39 1.47
N LYS A 36 -8.36 8.60 0.23
CA LYS A 36 -9.11 9.81 -0.13
C LYS A 36 -10.45 9.88 0.61
N ALA A 37 -11.20 8.79 0.70
CA ALA A 37 -12.46 8.77 1.46
C ALA A 37 -12.25 9.11 2.93
N ALA A 38 -11.15 8.65 3.53
CA ALA A 38 -10.80 8.93 4.91
C ALA A 38 -10.53 10.42 5.19
N SER A 39 -10.19 11.23 4.18
CA SER A 39 -9.96 12.68 4.35
C SER A 39 -11.20 13.41 4.86
N ARG A 40 -12.41 12.88 4.58
CA ARG A 40 -13.69 13.42 5.07
C ARG A 40 -13.81 13.42 6.59
N PHE A 41 -13.05 12.55 7.27
CA PHE A 41 -13.03 12.41 8.72
C PHE A 41 -11.85 13.13 9.37
N LYS A 42 -11.04 13.88 8.60
CA LYS A 42 -9.88 14.62 9.09
C LYS A 42 -10.26 16.08 9.38
N PRO A 43 -10.33 16.50 10.66
CA PRO A 43 -10.77 17.85 11.02
C PRO A 43 -9.82 18.94 10.49
N ASP A 44 -8.52 18.66 10.53
CA ASP A 44 -7.44 19.56 10.11
C ASP A 44 -6.32 18.80 9.37
N GLU A 45 -5.40 19.53 8.75
CA GLU A 45 -4.27 18.96 8.00
C GLU A 45 -3.30 18.20 8.91
N ALA A 46 -3.10 18.64 10.16
CA ALA A 46 -2.21 17.98 11.11
C ALA A 46 -2.69 16.57 11.49
N SER A 47 -4.01 16.36 11.52
CA SER A 47 -4.63 15.06 11.81
C SER A 47 -4.41 14.00 10.72
N ILE A 48 -3.94 14.38 9.53
CA ILE A 48 -3.75 13.48 8.38
C ILE A 48 -2.64 12.47 8.63
N ALA A 49 -1.48 12.91 9.15
CA ALA A 49 -0.30 12.06 9.33
C ALA A 49 -0.53 10.91 10.32
N ALA A 50 -1.40 11.10 11.33
CA ALA A 50 -1.78 10.11 12.33
C ALA A 50 -0.61 9.20 12.81
N PRO A 51 0.42 9.75 13.49
CA PRO A 51 1.66 9.03 13.79
C PRO A 51 1.44 7.71 14.56
N GLU A 52 0.53 7.70 15.54
CA GLU A 52 0.18 6.49 16.29
C GLU A 52 -0.37 5.38 15.39
N ARG A 53 -1.17 5.74 14.38
CA ARG A 53 -1.70 4.77 13.42
C ARG A 53 -0.58 4.19 12.58
N VAL A 54 0.38 5.00 12.13
CA VAL A 54 1.54 4.53 11.36
C VAL A 54 2.39 3.58 12.20
N ALA A 55 2.69 3.97 13.45
CA ALA A 55 3.46 3.16 14.40
C ALA A 55 2.80 1.79 14.68
N ALA A 56 1.48 1.72 14.72
CA ALA A 56 0.75 0.46 14.85
C ALA A 56 0.69 -0.36 13.55
N MET A 57 0.71 0.28 12.38
CA MET A 57 0.59 -0.41 11.08
C MET A 57 1.84 -1.20 10.70
N LEU A 58 3.03 -0.69 10.98
CA LEU A 58 4.29 -1.30 10.52
C LEU A 58 4.57 -2.66 11.18
N PRO A 59 4.42 -2.84 12.51
CA PRO A 59 4.57 -4.16 13.15
C PRO A 59 3.61 -5.21 12.61
N ASP A 60 2.37 -4.82 12.28
CA ASP A 60 1.42 -5.74 11.64
C ASP A 60 1.92 -6.19 10.26
N ARG A 61 2.49 -5.28 9.46
CA ARG A 61 3.05 -5.64 8.14
C ARG A 61 4.27 -6.54 8.26
N ARG A 62 5.15 -6.31 9.25
CA ARG A 62 6.25 -7.23 9.56
C ARG A 62 5.73 -8.64 9.83
N ARG A 63 4.75 -8.76 10.73
CA ARG A 63 4.14 -10.06 11.08
C ARG A 63 3.52 -10.74 9.86
N TRP A 64 2.86 -9.99 8.98
CA TRP A 64 2.29 -10.56 7.74
C TRP A 64 3.37 -11.00 6.76
N ALA A 65 4.50 -10.29 6.69
CA ALA A 65 5.65 -10.68 5.88
C ALA A 65 6.20 -12.04 6.32
N GLU A 66 6.44 -12.21 7.62
CA GLU A 66 6.93 -13.47 8.20
C GLU A 66 5.97 -14.63 7.92
N GLN A 67 4.66 -14.40 8.07
CA GLN A 67 3.61 -15.39 7.74
C GLN A 67 3.59 -15.77 6.27
N ALA A 68 3.99 -14.86 5.38
CA ALA A 68 4.10 -15.08 3.94
C ALA A 68 5.47 -15.62 3.50
N GLY A 69 6.42 -15.84 4.43
CA GLY A 69 7.77 -16.29 4.11
C GLY A 69 8.65 -15.20 3.48
N LEU A 70 8.35 -13.92 3.73
CA LEU A 70 9.09 -12.76 3.24
C LEU A 70 9.94 -12.14 4.36
N ASP A 71 11.01 -11.46 3.97
CA ASP A 71 11.84 -10.69 4.90
C ASP A 71 11.05 -9.52 5.51
N ALA A 72 10.96 -9.50 6.85
CA ALA A 72 10.15 -8.53 7.58
C ALA A 72 10.67 -7.10 7.43
N ASP A 73 11.99 -6.91 7.38
CA ASP A 73 12.62 -5.59 7.30
C ASP A 73 12.40 -4.97 5.92
N TYR A 74 12.51 -5.77 4.87
CA TYR A 74 12.20 -5.37 3.50
C TYR A 74 10.74 -4.96 3.34
N VAL A 75 9.80 -5.80 3.82
CA VAL A 75 8.37 -5.50 3.71
C VAL A 75 7.98 -4.29 4.55
N GLU A 76 8.54 -4.13 5.75
CA GLU A 76 8.33 -2.92 6.54
C GLU A 76 8.79 -1.67 5.78
N THR A 77 10.00 -1.71 5.20
CA THR A 77 10.56 -0.59 4.42
C THR A 77 9.66 -0.24 3.24
N LEU A 78 9.19 -1.25 2.49
CA LEU A 78 8.25 -1.07 1.38
C LEU A 78 6.97 -0.38 1.85
N PHE A 79 6.36 -0.86 2.94
CA PHE A 79 5.13 -0.29 3.46
C PHE A 79 5.31 1.07 4.12
N ALA A 80 6.47 1.37 4.71
CA ALA A 80 6.78 2.69 5.24
C ALA A 80 6.80 3.74 4.11
N GLN A 81 7.49 3.44 3.01
CA GLN A 81 7.50 4.30 1.81
C GLN A 81 6.10 4.45 1.22
N LEU A 82 5.36 3.35 1.12
CA LEU A 82 3.99 3.36 0.63
C LEU A 82 3.10 4.24 1.51
N ILE A 83 3.11 4.07 2.83
CA ILE A 83 2.30 4.85 3.76
C ILE A 83 2.64 6.34 3.65
N ALA A 84 3.93 6.70 3.64
CA ALA A 84 4.37 8.08 3.49
C ALA A 84 3.83 8.73 2.21
N TRP A 85 3.90 8.03 1.07
CA TRP A 85 3.36 8.54 -0.19
C TRP A 85 1.84 8.75 -0.13
N TYR A 86 1.09 7.82 0.45
CA TYR A 86 -0.36 7.96 0.58
C TYR A 86 -0.78 9.09 1.52
N ILE A 87 -0.04 9.32 2.62
CA ILE A 87 -0.25 10.47 3.50
C ILE A 87 -0.08 11.77 2.71
N ALA A 88 1.00 11.88 1.91
CA ALA A 88 1.22 13.06 1.07
C ALA A 88 0.08 13.27 0.04
N GLN A 89 -0.40 12.20 -0.60
CA GLN A 89 -1.56 12.30 -1.51
C GLN A 89 -2.85 12.67 -0.76
N GLN A 90 -3.05 12.16 0.46
CA GLN A 90 -4.20 12.50 1.29
C GLN A 90 -4.19 13.98 1.65
N THR A 91 -3.03 14.53 2.04
CA THR A 91 -2.84 15.95 2.32
C THR A 91 -3.20 16.81 1.12
N ARG A 92 -2.65 16.48 -0.06
CA ARG A 92 -2.97 17.20 -1.32
C ARG A 92 -4.46 17.16 -1.63
N TYR A 93 -5.08 15.99 -1.53
CA TYR A 93 -6.51 15.83 -1.77
C TYR A 93 -7.36 16.62 -0.75
N TRP A 94 -7.01 16.57 0.53
CA TRP A 94 -7.71 17.30 1.59
C TRP A 94 -7.66 18.82 1.37
N ARG A 95 -6.48 19.37 1.00
CA ARG A 95 -6.32 20.79 0.67
C ARG A 95 -7.16 21.20 -0.53
N GLN A 96 -7.14 20.40 -1.59
CA GLN A 96 -7.93 20.64 -2.80
C GLN A 96 -9.44 20.68 -2.50
N GLN A 97 -9.95 19.74 -1.70
CA GLN A 97 -11.37 19.71 -1.32
C GLN A 97 -11.81 20.92 -0.48
N ARG A 98 -10.87 21.65 0.12
CA ARG A 98 -11.12 22.83 0.95
C ARG A 98 -10.70 24.16 0.28
N GLY A 99 -10.27 24.13 -0.98
CA GLY A 99 -9.82 25.33 -1.70
C GLY A 99 -8.49 25.92 -1.18
N LEU A 100 -7.65 25.09 -0.55
CA LEU A 100 -6.34 25.48 0.02
C LEU A 100 -5.15 25.06 -0.86
N ALA A 101 -5.42 24.79 -2.14
CA ALA A 101 -4.47 24.28 -3.12
C ALA A 101 -3.75 25.41 -3.88
#